data_AF-A0A9J7BYA4-F1
#
_entry.id   AF-A0A9J7BYA4-F1
#
_cell.length_a   1.000
_cell.length_b   1.000
_cell.length_c   1.000
_cell.angle_alpha   90.00
_cell.angle_beta   90.00
_cell.angle_gamma   90.00
#
_symmetry.space_group_name_H-M   'P 1'
#
loop_
_entity.id
_entity.type
_entity.pdbx_description
1 polymer ?
#
loop_
_entity_poly.entity_id
_entity_poly.type
_entity_poly.pdbx_seq_one_letter_code
_entity_poly.pdbx_strand_id
1 'polypeptide(L)'
;MEFSVLSNIPSILHDAAILTIFVALTGYMITFMSAHMLARRRDKLKLVNKRLNELYGPLYVASEAGNIAYRSLLNKQGKLQSEPIRDEDLKEWVLWMRTIFIPLNEIREKIIIDKAHLIVEEKMPQCLLDFVTHVVGYKAVLRKWADGDFTERRSTIGWPPEFDEYVRNSYAALKAEQMRLMHSPVTRVWHRLLGRNGKRPRT
;
A
#
# COMPACT_ATOMS: atom_id res chain seq x y z
N MET A 1 70.51 40.77 -20.25
CA MET A 1 69.25 41.45 -19.90
C MET A 1 68.21 40.37 -19.61
N GLU A 2 68.07 40.11 -18.31
CA GLU A 2 66.97 39.48 -17.55
C GLU A 2 65.81 38.84 -18.36
N PHE A 3 65.89 37.51 -18.54
CA PHE A 3 64.73 36.64 -18.69
C PHE A 3 64.36 36.09 -17.29
N SER A 4 63.68 36.89 -16.47
CA SER A 4 63.41 36.52 -15.07
C SER A 4 62.03 36.97 -14.55
N VAL A 5 61.11 37.37 -15.44
CA VAL A 5 59.82 37.96 -15.02
C VAL A 5 58.64 36.96 -15.09
N LEU A 6 58.86 35.71 -15.50
CA LEU A 6 57.77 34.71 -15.62
C LEU A 6 57.73 33.65 -14.51
N SER A 7 58.62 33.67 -13.51
CA SER A 7 58.71 32.59 -12.51
C SER A 7 57.97 32.82 -11.19
N ASN A 8 57.37 33.99 -10.95
CA ASN A 8 56.65 34.29 -9.71
C ASN A 8 55.19 34.68 -9.98
N ILE A 9 54.38 33.71 -10.40
CA ILE A 9 52.94 33.81 -10.10
C ILE A 9 52.86 33.80 -8.56
N PRO A 10 52.26 34.81 -7.91
CA PRO A 10 52.19 34.85 -6.45
C PRO A 10 51.46 33.60 -5.97
N SER A 11 52.08 32.83 -5.07
CA SER A 11 51.58 31.57 -4.49
C SER A 11 50.09 31.63 -4.10
N ILE A 12 49.64 32.81 -3.67
CA ILE A 12 48.26 33.14 -3.32
C ILE A 12 47.25 32.83 -4.45
N LEU A 13 47.59 33.14 -5.71
CA LEU A 13 46.69 32.87 -6.86
C LEU A 13 46.59 31.37 -7.16
N HIS A 14 47.67 30.64 -6.97
CA HIS A 14 47.68 29.17 -7.11
C HIS A 14 46.86 28.50 -6.01
N ASP A 15 47.05 28.91 -4.76
CA ASP A 15 46.31 28.38 -3.61
C ASP A 15 44.80 28.67 -3.73
N ALA A 16 44.43 29.87 -4.17
CA ALA A 16 43.05 30.25 -4.44
C ALA A 16 42.42 29.43 -5.58
N ALA A 17 43.18 29.15 -6.65
CA ALA A 17 42.71 28.32 -7.76
C ALA A 17 42.47 26.87 -7.31
N ILE A 18 43.40 26.27 -6.55
CA ILE A 18 43.26 24.92 -6.00
C ILE A 18 42.05 24.83 -5.07
N LEU A 19 41.88 25.81 -4.18
CA LEU A 19 40.73 25.87 -3.27
C LEU A 19 39.41 25.96 -4.06
N THR A 20 39.36 26.78 -5.11
CA THR A 20 38.16 26.93 -5.95
C THR A 20 37.80 25.63 -6.66
N ILE A 21 38.79 24.93 -7.22
CA ILE A 21 38.60 23.62 -7.85
C ILE A 21 38.10 22.61 -6.83
N PHE A 22 38.68 22.58 -5.63
CA PHE A 22 38.27 21.65 -4.57
C PHE A 22 36.84 21.91 -4.09
N VAL A 23 36.46 23.18 -3.89
CA VAL A 23 35.09 23.58 -3.53
C VAL A 23 34.11 23.21 -4.64
N ALA A 24 34.46 23.46 -5.90
CA ALA A 24 33.62 23.10 -7.05
C ALA A 24 33.40 21.58 -7.15
N LEU A 25 34.47 20.79 -7.02
CA LEU A 25 34.41 19.32 -7.03
C LEU A 25 33.58 18.79 -5.87
N THR A 26 33.77 19.32 -4.67
CA THR A 26 33.02 18.91 -3.47
C THR A 26 31.54 19.26 -3.61
N GLY A 27 31.23 20.47 -4.08
CA GLY A 27 29.86 20.90 -4.36
C GLY A 27 29.18 20.01 -5.39
N TYR A 28 29.85 19.73 -6.52
CA TYR A 28 29.34 18.83 -7.55
C TYR A 28 29.09 17.42 -7.01
N MET A 29 30.02 16.86 -6.23
CA MET A 29 29.87 15.54 -5.63
C MET A 29 28.66 15.47 -4.68
N ILE A 30 28.48 16.47 -3.82
CA ILE A 30 27.31 16.58 -2.94
C ILE A 30 26.01 16.65 -3.76
N THR A 31 25.98 17.47 -4.81
CA THR A 31 24.81 17.60 -5.69
C THR A 31 24.49 16.29 -6.41
N PHE A 32 25.50 15.61 -6.97
CA PHE A 32 25.33 14.34 -7.67
C PHE A 32 24.78 13.25 -6.73
N MET A 33 25.36 13.11 -5.53
CA MET A 33 24.87 12.16 -4.52
C MET A 33 23.44 12.49 -4.09
N SER A 34 23.14 13.78 -3.87
CA SER A 34 21.80 14.24 -3.48
C SER A 34 20.76 13.95 -4.57
N ALA A 35 21.10 14.20 -5.84
CA ALA A 35 20.24 13.93 -6.98
C ALA A 35 19.94 12.43 -7.09
N HIS A 36 20.95 11.58 -6.94
CA HIS A 36 20.79 10.13 -7.01
C HIS A 36 19.96 9.58 -5.84
N MET A 37 20.17 10.08 -4.62
CA MET A 37 19.34 9.74 -3.45
C MET A 37 17.89 10.17 -3.64
N LEU A 38 17.66 11.36 -4.19
CA LEU A 38 16.32 11.88 -4.46
C LEU A 38 15.61 11.08 -5.55
N ALA A 39 16.33 10.67 -6.60
CA ALA A 39 15.80 9.82 -7.67
C ALA A 39 15.33 8.46 -7.10
N ARG A 40 16.20 7.75 -6.35
CA ARG A 40 15.83 6.48 -5.70
C ARG A 40 14.60 6.61 -4.79
N ARG A 41 14.53 7.70 -4.03
CA ARG A 41 13.39 7.97 -3.14
C ARG A 41 12.09 8.21 -3.94
N ARG A 42 12.16 8.95 -5.03
CA ARG A 42 11.02 9.19 -5.94
C ARG A 42 10.55 7.89 -6.59
N ASP A 43 11.47 7.06 -7.07
CA ASP A 43 11.12 5.76 -7.68
C ASP A 43 10.45 4.84 -6.67
N LYS A 44 10.98 4.78 -5.43
CA LYS A 44 10.36 3.99 -4.36
C LYS A 44 8.97 4.51 -4.01
N LEU A 45 8.80 5.83 -3.89
CA LEU A 45 7.49 6.45 -3.61
C LEU A 45 6.50 6.16 -4.74
N LYS A 46 6.95 6.21 -6.00
CA LYS A 46 6.14 5.86 -7.18
C LYS A 46 5.64 4.42 -7.10
N LEU A 47 6.51 3.46 -6.78
CA LEU A 47 6.13 2.07 -6.62
C LEU A 47 5.14 1.88 -5.46
N VAL A 48 5.42 2.47 -4.29
CA VAL A 48 4.52 2.40 -3.12
C VAL A 48 3.15 2.98 -3.44
N ASN A 49 3.09 4.14 -4.10
CA ASN A 49 1.83 4.74 -4.54
C ASN A 49 1.09 3.82 -5.52
N LYS A 50 1.80 3.19 -6.46
CA LYS A 50 1.21 2.24 -7.40
C LYS A 50 0.58 1.06 -6.66
N ARG A 51 1.30 0.46 -5.72
CA ARG A 51 0.82 -0.65 -4.88
C ARG A 51 -0.41 -0.27 -4.07
N LEU A 52 -0.41 0.91 -3.43
CA LEU A 52 -1.54 1.43 -2.67
C LEU A 52 -2.76 1.71 -3.56
N ASN A 53 -2.56 2.37 -4.70
CA ASN A 53 -3.68 2.84 -5.51
C ASN A 53 -4.32 1.72 -6.35
N GLU A 54 -3.52 0.75 -6.81
CA GLU A 54 -4.01 -0.27 -7.75
C GLU A 54 -4.30 -1.62 -7.10
N LEU A 55 -3.60 -1.99 -6.02
CA LEU A 55 -3.75 -3.30 -5.38
C LEU A 55 -4.28 -3.16 -3.95
N TYR A 56 -3.44 -2.72 -3.01
CA TYR A 56 -3.73 -2.85 -1.58
C TYR A 56 -4.80 -1.90 -1.07
N GLY A 57 -4.98 -0.72 -1.67
CA GLY A 57 -6.04 0.23 -1.29
C GLY A 57 -7.43 -0.29 -1.67
N PRO A 58 -7.69 -0.57 -2.95
CA PRO A 58 -8.96 -1.16 -3.37
C PRO A 58 -9.26 -2.50 -2.68
N LEU A 59 -8.25 -3.36 -2.53
CA LEU A 59 -8.38 -4.64 -1.83
C LEU A 59 -8.76 -4.44 -0.36
N TYR A 60 -8.09 -3.52 0.34
CA TYR A 60 -8.40 -3.16 1.72
C TYR A 60 -9.82 -2.63 1.89
N VAL A 61 -10.22 -1.66 1.08
CA VAL A 61 -11.58 -1.07 1.17
C VAL A 61 -12.64 -2.11 0.90
N ALA A 62 -12.46 -2.95 -0.12
CA ALA A 62 -13.38 -4.03 -0.41
C ALA A 62 -13.46 -5.00 0.79
N SER A 63 -12.32 -5.45 1.35
CA SER A 63 -12.28 -6.36 2.51
C SER A 63 -12.99 -5.79 3.72
N GLU A 64 -12.71 -4.55 4.11
CA GLU A 64 -13.39 -3.91 5.24
C GLU A 64 -14.89 -3.74 4.99
N ALA A 65 -15.32 -3.31 3.80
CA ALA A 65 -16.73 -3.19 3.46
C ALA A 65 -17.47 -4.54 3.55
N GLY A 66 -16.83 -5.61 3.07
CA GLY A 66 -17.36 -6.97 3.17
C GLY A 66 -17.50 -7.45 4.62
N ASN A 67 -16.48 -7.23 5.45
CA ASN A 67 -16.53 -7.58 6.87
C ASN A 67 -17.62 -6.77 7.60
N ILE A 68 -17.74 -5.46 7.35
CA ILE A 68 -18.80 -4.62 7.92
C ILE A 68 -20.18 -5.14 7.51
N ALA A 69 -20.39 -5.45 6.22
CA ALA A 69 -21.64 -6.01 5.72
C ALA A 69 -21.95 -7.38 6.36
N TYR A 70 -20.94 -8.25 6.49
CA TYR A 70 -21.10 -9.55 7.14
C TYR A 70 -21.52 -9.41 8.61
N ARG A 71 -20.86 -8.52 9.36
CA ARG A 71 -21.25 -8.22 10.74
C ARG A 71 -22.66 -7.61 10.83
N SER A 72 -23.05 -6.78 9.87
CA SER A 72 -24.41 -6.23 9.81
C SER A 72 -25.47 -7.32 9.60
N LEU A 73 -25.23 -8.27 8.69
CA LEU A 73 -26.10 -9.43 8.49
C LEU A 73 -26.21 -10.26 9.77
N LEU A 74 -25.08 -10.60 10.39
CA LEU A 74 -25.06 -11.38 11.62
C LEU A 74 -25.81 -10.69 12.77
N ASN A 75 -25.61 -9.38 12.94
CA ASN A 75 -26.32 -8.59 13.94
C ASN A 75 -27.84 -8.60 13.69
N LYS A 76 -28.26 -8.49 12.42
CA LYS A 76 -29.67 -8.56 12.04
C LYS A 76 -30.29 -9.92 12.38
N GLN A 77 -29.51 -11.00 12.24
CA GLN A 77 -29.92 -12.36 12.56
C GLN A 77 -29.77 -12.71 14.05
N GLY A 78 -29.22 -11.81 14.88
CA GLY A 78 -28.93 -12.08 16.29
C GLY A 78 -27.83 -13.13 16.50
N LYS A 79 -26.87 -13.23 15.57
CA LYS A 79 -25.83 -14.27 15.54
C LYS A 79 -24.43 -13.70 15.67
N LEU A 80 -23.51 -14.53 16.14
CA LEU A 80 -22.07 -14.23 16.14
C LEU A 80 -21.32 -14.83 14.96
N GLN A 81 -21.90 -15.86 14.32
CA GLN A 81 -21.36 -16.57 13.17
C GLN A 81 -22.50 -17.05 12.27
N SER A 82 -22.23 -17.20 10.98
CA SER A 82 -23.24 -17.65 10.01
C SER A 82 -23.42 -19.16 9.99
N GLU A 83 -22.52 -19.93 10.63
CA GLU A 83 -22.55 -21.40 10.57
C GLU A 83 -23.29 -22.00 11.77
N PRO A 84 -24.21 -22.97 11.53
CA PRO A 84 -24.75 -23.39 10.23
C PRO A 84 -25.75 -22.38 9.65
N ILE A 85 -25.84 -22.28 8.32
CA ILE A 85 -26.92 -21.55 7.66
C ILE A 85 -28.17 -22.41 7.75
N ARG A 86 -29.10 -22.04 8.63
CA ARG A 86 -30.38 -22.76 8.84
C ARG A 86 -31.40 -22.36 7.76
N ASP A 87 -32.45 -23.15 7.62
CA ASP A 87 -33.49 -22.95 6.60
C ASP A 87 -34.16 -21.58 6.75
N GLU A 88 -34.37 -21.15 8.00
CA GLU A 88 -34.93 -19.84 8.36
C GLU A 88 -34.10 -18.66 7.83
N ASP A 89 -32.77 -18.82 7.73
CA ASP A 89 -31.86 -17.77 7.27
C ASP A 89 -31.53 -17.86 5.79
N LEU A 90 -31.80 -19.01 5.15
CA LEU A 90 -31.29 -19.33 3.82
C LEU A 90 -31.71 -18.28 2.78
N LYS A 91 -32.96 -17.83 2.81
CA LYS A 91 -33.46 -16.81 1.89
C LYS A 91 -32.68 -15.50 2.01
N GLU A 92 -32.40 -15.07 3.23
CA GLU A 92 -31.64 -13.85 3.49
C GLU A 92 -30.16 -14.04 3.15
N TRP A 93 -29.58 -15.17 3.51
CA TRP A 93 -28.20 -15.52 3.16
C TRP A 93 -27.97 -15.46 1.65
N VAL A 94 -28.83 -16.13 0.86
CA VAL A 94 -28.75 -16.12 -0.61
C VAL A 94 -28.86 -14.71 -1.17
N LEU A 95 -29.79 -13.90 -0.62
CA LEU A 95 -29.94 -12.51 -1.03
C LEU A 95 -28.66 -11.71 -0.80
N TRP A 96 -28.09 -11.74 0.40
CA TRP A 96 -26.87 -11.00 0.74
C TRP A 96 -25.65 -11.50 -0.03
N MET A 97 -25.53 -12.82 -0.20
CA MET A 97 -24.47 -13.41 -1.01
C MET A 97 -24.52 -12.90 -2.45
N ARG A 98 -25.69 -12.93 -3.10
CA ARG A 98 -25.84 -12.48 -4.49
C ARG A 98 -25.69 -10.97 -4.68
N THR A 99 -26.15 -10.19 -3.72
CA THR A 99 -26.23 -8.72 -3.86
C THR A 99 -25.01 -7.99 -3.34
N ILE A 100 -24.30 -8.56 -2.37
CA ILE A 100 -23.23 -7.86 -1.65
C ILE A 100 -21.95 -8.69 -1.67
N PHE A 101 -21.97 -9.91 -1.12
CA PHE A 101 -20.72 -10.62 -0.83
C PHE A 101 -20.03 -11.14 -2.08
N ILE A 102 -20.74 -11.79 -3.01
CA ILE A 102 -20.14 -12.23 -4.27
C ILE A 102 -19.64 -11.06 -5.11
N PRO A 103 -20.41 -9.99 -5.35
CA PRO A 103 -19.90 -8.84 -6.10
C PRO A 103 -18.62 -8.24 -5.49
N LEU A 104 -18.55 -8.10 -4.16
CA LEU A 104 -17.32 -7.65 -3.49
C LEU A 104 -16.19 -8.68 -3.63
N ASN A 105 -16.48 -9.97 -3.55
CA ASN A 105 -15.49 -11.04 -3.70
C ASN A 105 -14.93 -11.10 -5.13
N GLU A 106 -15.75 -10.91 -6.16
CA GLU A 106 -15.32 -10.83 -7.56
C GLU A 106 -14.41 -9.63 -7.82
N ILE A 107 -14.70 -8.47 -7.19
CA ILE A 107 -13.81 -7.30 -7.23
C ILE A 107 -12.45 -7.66 -6.64
N ARG A 108 -12.42 -8.31 -5.47
CA ARG A 108 -11.16 -8.71 -4.82
C ARG A 108 -10.39 -9.75 -5.64
N GLU A 109 -11.09 -10.78 -6.16
CA GLU A 109 -10.53 -11.79 -7.07
C GLU A 109 -9.86 -11.12 -8.27
N LYS A 110 -10.58 -10.20 -8.93
CA LYS A 110 -10.08 -9.46 -10.07
C LYS A 110 -8.85 -8.62 -9.74
N ILE A 111 -8.87 -7.89 -8.63
CA ILE A 111 -7.72 -7.10 -8.17
C ILE A 111 -6.49 -8.00 -7.95
N ILE A 112 -6.66 -9.14 -7.25
CA ILE A 112 -5.56 -10.06 -6.95
C ILE A 112 -4.95 -10.62 -8.24
N ILE A 113 -5.79 -11.07 -9.18
CA ILE A 113 -5.34 -11.65 -10.44
C ILE A 113 -4.66 -10.59 -11.33
N ASP A 114 -5.32 -9.46 -11.58
CA ASP A 114 -4.83 -8.44 -12.53
C ASP A 114 -3.61 -7.69 -12.00
N LYS A 115 -3.49 -7.56 -10.68
CA LYS A 115 -2.47 -6.75 -10.01
C LYS A 115 -1.47 -7.58 -9.21
N ALA A 116 -1.38 -8.89 -9.44
CA ALA A 116 -0.43 -9.78 -8.78
C ALA A 116 1.03 -9.28 -8.82
N HIS A 117 1.43 -8.62 -9.92
CA HIS A 117 2.76 -8.02 -10.08
C HIS A 117 3.07 -6.87 -9.09
N LEU A 118 2.08 -6.39 -8.34
CA LEU A 118 2.22 -5.35 -7.31
C LEU A 118 2.36 -5.92 -5.90
N ILE A 119 2.27 -7.24 -5.71
CA ILE A 119 2.47 -7.90 -4.43
C ILE A 119 3.84 -7.53 -3.85
N VAL A 120 3.90 -7.36 -2.53
CA VAL A 120 5.13 -6.90 -1.84
C VAL A 120 6.12 -8.04 -1.61
N GLU A 121 5.62 -9.25 -1.39
CA GLU A 121 6.39 -10.47 -1.24
C GLU A 121 6.99 -10.93 -2.57
N GLU A 122 8.10 -11.68 -2.49
CA GLU A 122 8.75 -12.29 -3.65
C GLU A 122 7.91 -13.40 -4.28
N LYS A 123 7.11 -14.08 -3.47
CA LYS A 123 6.23 -15.19 -3.89
C LYS A 123 4.78 -14.83 -3.58
N MET A 124 3.86 -15.41 -4.35
CA MET A 124 2.42 -15.26 -4.11
C MET A 124 2.06 -15.76 -2.70
N PRO A 125 1.46 -14.92 -1.83
CA PRO A 125 0.98 -15.35 -0.52
C PRO A 125 -0.14 -16.38 -0.66
N GLN A 126 -0.05 -17.47 0.11
CA GLN A 126 -1.01 -18.57 0.03
C GLN A 126 -2.44 -18.13 0.36
N CYS A 127 -2.64 -17.23 1.33
CA CYS A 127 -3.97 -16.74 1.69
C CYS A 127 -4.68 -15.99 0.55
N LEU A 128 -3.94 -15.37 -0.39
CA LEU A 128 -4.53 -14.76 -1.59
C LEU A 128 -4.99 -15.83 -2.59
N LEU A 129 -4.22 -16.91 -2.75
CA LEU A 129 -4.62 -18.05 -3.59
C LEU A 129 -5.83 -18.77 -3.02
N ASP A 130 -5.83 -19.01 -1.71
CA ASP A 130 -6.95 -19.64 -1.00
C ASP A 130 -8.21 -18.79 -1.12
N PHE A 131 -8.08 -17.46 -1.03
CA PHE A 131 -9.20 -16.54 -1.24
C PHE A 131 -9.74 -16.65 -2.67
N VAL A 132 -8.90 -16.59 -3.69
CA VAL A 132 -9.34 -16.75 -5.09
C VAL A 132 -10.04 -18.10 -5.28
N THR A 133 -9.49 -19.15 -4.68
CA THR A 133 -10.06 -20.51 -4.72
C THR A 133 -11.43 -20.56 -4.03
N HIS A 134 -11.59 -19.89 -2.89
CA HIS A 134 -12.88 -19.71 -2.21
C HIS A 134 -13.93 -19.04 -3.10
N VAL A 135 -13.56 -17.96 -3.80
CA VAL A 135 -14.46 -17.25 -4.72
C VAL A 135 -14.86 -18.14 -5.90
N VAL A 136 -13.90 -18.87 -6.48
CA VAL A 136 -14.17 -19.83 -7.56
C VAL A 136 -15.12 -20.94 -7.09
N GLY A 137 -14.94 -21.49 -5.89
CA GLY A 137 -15.85 -22.48 -5.32
C GLY A 137 -17.29 -21.97 -5.20
N TYR A 138 -17.47 -20.69 -4.87
CA TYR A 138 -18.80 -20.07 -4.84
C TYR A 138 -19.45 -19.94 -6.22
N LYS A 139 -18.70 -19.88 -7.33
CA LYS A 139 -19.29 -19.82 -8.68
C LYS A 139 -20.13 -21.07 -8.98
N ALA A 140 -19.71 -22.24 -8.51
CA ALA A 140 -20.48 -23.48 -8.63
C ALA A 140 -21.76 -23.44 -7.78
N VAL A 141 -21.67 -22.96 -6.55
CA VAL A 141 -22.82 -22.81 -5.63
C VAL A 141 -23.86 -21.84 -6.20
N LEU A 142 -23.40 -20.70 -6.72
CA LEU A 142 -24.29 -19.71 -7.35
C LEU A 142 -25.02 -20.28 -8.57
N ARG A 143 -24.35 -21.14 -9.34
CA ARG A 143 -24.97 -21.82 -10.48
C ARG A 143 -26.09 -22.73 -10.01
N LYS A 144 -25.87 -23.55 -8.97
CA LYS A 144 -26.93 -24.39 -8.37
C LYS A 144 -28.12 -23.55 -7.89
N TRP A 145 -27.85 -22.47 -7.17
CA TRP A 145 -28.91 -21.56 -6.71
C TRP A 145 -29.69 -20.92 -7.87
N ALA A 146 -29.05 -20.69 -9.02
CA ALA A 146 -29.73 -20.15 -10.20
C ALA A 146 -30.71 -21.16 -10.80
N ASP A 147 -30.40 -22.45 -10.68
CA ASP A 147 -31.24 -23.57 -11.10
C ASP A 147 -32.27 -23.98 -10.00
N GLY A 148 -32.33 -23.23 -8.88
CA GLY A 148 -33.25 -23.47 -7.76
C GLY A 148 -32.80 -24.55 -6.76
N ASP A 149 -31.60 -25.10 -6.94
CA ASP A 149 -30.99 -26.06 -6.03
C ASP A 149 -30.23 -25.34 -4.89
N PHE A 150 -30.74 -25.44 -3.66
CA PHE A 150 -30.13 -24.87 -2.46
C PHE A 150 -29.56 -25.92 -1.50
N THR A 151 -29.30 -27.14 -1.98
CA THR A 151 -28.69 -28.21 -1.17
C THR A 151 -27.31 -27.79 -0.66
N GLU A 152 -26.51 -27.14 -1.50
CA GLU A 152 -25.26 -26.50 -1.11
C GLU A 152 -25.49 -25.03 -0.74
N ARG A 153 -25.22 -24.67 0.51
CA ARG A 153 -25.44 -23.31 1.04
C ARG A 153 -24.17 -22.46 1.05
N ARG A 154 -23.00 -23.07 0.86
CA ARG A 154 -21.67 -22.43 0.90
C ARG A 154 -20.72 -23.15 -0.02
N SER A 155 -19.64 -22.47 -0.39
CA SER A 155 -18.47 -23.10 -0.99
C SER A 155 -17.89 -24.16 -0.03
N THR A 156 -17.42 -25.28 -0.58
CA THR A 156 -16.67 -26.30 0.16
C THR A 156 -15.29 -25.79 0.60
N ILE A 157 -14.77 -24.79 -0.10
CA ILE A 157 -13.54 -24.09 0.28
C ILE A 157 -13.95 -22.95 1.23
N GLY A 158 -13.45 -23.01 2.46
CA GLY A 158 -13.73 -22.00 3.49
C GLY A 158 -13.09 -20.64 3.18
N TRP A 159 -13.53 -19.61 3.89
CA TRP A 159 -12.85 -18.31 3.86
C TRP A 159 -11.46 -18.46 4.52
N PRO A 160 -10.37 -18.00 3.88
CA PRO A 160 -9.03 -18.08 4.45
C PRO A 160 -8.88 -17.14 5.67
N PRO A 161 -8.53 -17.65 6.86
CA PRO A 161 -8.52 -16.85 8.08
C PRO A 161 -7.45 -15.75 8.08
N GLU A 162 -6.33 -15.93 7.36
CA GLU A 162 -5.24 -14.95 7.32
C GLU A 162 -5.48 -13.82 6.30
N PHE A 163 -6.48 -13.93 5.43
CA PHE A 163 -6.66 -12.99 4.32
C PHE A 163 -6.92 -11.56 4.79
N ASP A 164 -7.86 -11.37 5.72
CA ASP A 164 -8.23 -10.04 6.20
C ASP A 164 -7.09 -9.36 6.96
N GLU A 165 -6.33 -10.14 7.74
CA GLU A 165 -5.16 -9.65 8.45
C GLU A 165 -4.03 -9.29 7.47
N TYR A 166 -3.75 -10.15 6.48
CA TYR A 166 -2.75 -9.90 5.45
C TYR A 166 -3.01 -8.58 4.72
N VAL A 167 -4.25 -8.37 4.25
CA VAL A 167 -4.62 -7.16 3.50
C VAL A 167 -4.48 -5.91 4.37
N ARG A 168 -4.97 -5.96 5.61
CA ARG A 168 -4.91 -4.86 6.57
C ARG A 168 -3.46 -4.48 6.91
N ASN A 169 -2.64 -5.47 7.25
CA ASN A 169 -1.25 -5.26 7.64
C ASN A 169 -0.42 -4.73 6.46
N SER A 170 -0.62 -5.28 5.26
CA SER A 170 0.07 -4.83 4.04
C SER A 170 -0.29 -3.40 3.67
N TYR A 171 -1.58 -3.06 3.72
CA TYR A 171 -2.04 -1.69 3.47
C TYR A 171 -1.45 -0.69 4.48
N ALA A 172 -1.50 -1.03 5.78
CA ALA A 172 -0.95 -0.18 6.83
C ALA A 172 0.57 0.02 6.69
N ALA A 173 1.33 -1.04 6.40
CA ALA A 173 2.76 -0.98 6.18
C ALA A 173 3.11 -0.08 4.98
N LEU A 174 2.39 -0.22 3.86
CA LEU A 174 2.59 0.61 2.67
C LEU A 174 2.22 2.08 2.93
N LYS A 175 1.15 2.36 3.67
CA LYS A 175 0.79 3.73 4.08
C LYS A 175 1.86 4.36 4.98
N ALA A 176 2.39 3.62 5.94
CA ALA A 176 3.50 4.08 6.78
C ALA A 176 4.76 4.38 5.94
N GLU A 177 5.08 3.51 4.99
CA GLU A 177 6.21 3.72 4.07
C GLU A 177 6.00 4.93 3.15
N GLN A 178 4.78 5.12 2.62
CA GLN A 178 4.42 6.31 1.84
C GLN A 178 4.68 7.58 2.64
N MET A 179 4.19 7.65 3.89
CA MET A 179 4.41 8.81 4.76
C MET A 179 5.90 9.04 5.03
N ARG A 180 6.66 7.99 5.32
CA ARG A 180 8.11 8.07 5.54
C ARG A 180 8.83 8.61 4.30
N LEU A 181 8.43 8.18 3.10
CA LEU A 181 8.99 8.63 1.83
C LEU A 181 8.54 10.04 1.43
N MET A 182 7.40 10.54 1.91
CA MET A 182 6.98 11.93 1.68
C MET A 182 7.69 12.92 2.62
N HIS A 183 7.96 12.55 3.87
CA HIS A 183 8.56 13.48 4.83
C HIS A 183 10.09 13.50 4.75
N SER A 184 10.65 14.58 4.21
CA SER A 184 12.10 14.82 4.28
C SER A 184 12.54 15.03 5.73
N PRO A 185 13.69 14.50 6.17
CA PRO A 185 14.30 14.90 7.44
C PRO A 185 14.46 16.43 7.52
N VAL A 186 14.78 17.06 6.38
CA VAL A 186 14.97 18.51 6.26
C VAL A 186 13.66 19.26 6.52
N THR A 187 12.52 18.80 5.99
CA THR A 187 11.22 19.43 6.26
C THR A 187 10.78 19.24 7.70
N ARG A 188 11.07 18.08 8.32
CA ARG A 188 10.82 17.86 9.76
C ARG A 188 11.69 18.75 10.65
N VAL A 189 12.95 18.99 10.29
CA VAL A 189 13.84 19.91 11.02
C VAL A 189 13.42 21.36 10.82
N TRP A 190 13.10 21.78 9.61
CA TRP A 190 12.57 23.12 9.31
C TRP A 190 11.27 23.41 10.08
N HIS A 191 10.30 22.48 10.10
CA HIS A 191 9.07 22.65 10.87
C HIS A 191 9.30 22.66 12.39
N ARG A 192 10.30 21.93 12.92
CA ARG A 192 10.66 21.99 14.35
C ARG A 192 11.34 23.31 14.73
N LEU A 193 12.16 23.87 13.84
CA LEU A 193 12.87 25.12 14.08
C LEU A 193 11.95 26.34 13.93
N LEU A 194 10.97 26.30 13.01
CA LEU A 194 10.07 27.44 12.74
C LEU A 194 8.69 27.32 13.38
N GLY A 195 8.26 26.11 13.78
CA GLY A 195 6.97 25.88 14.44
C GLY A 195 6.91 26.29 15.91
N ARG A 196 7.99 26.83 16.48
CA ARG A 196 8.08 27.19 17.91
C ARG A 196 7.61 28.63 18.23
N ASN A 197 7.24 29.44 17.23
CA ASN A 197 6.79 30.83 17.43
C ASN A 197 5.27 31.04 17.34
N GLY A 198 4.47 29.97 17.36
CA GLY A 198 3.01 30.04 17.24
C GLY A 198 2.24 29.67 18.50
N LYS A 199 2.58 30.21 19.67
CA LYS A 199 1.65 30.22 20.82
C LYS A 199 1.14 31.64 21.04
N ARG A 200 -0.08 31.91 20.55
CA ARG A 200 -0.93 32.98 21.10
C ARG A 200 -1.85 32.40 22.20
N PRO A 201 -2.29 33.26 23.13
CA PRO A 201 -2.56 32.88 24.51
C PRO A 201 -3.91 32.17 24.67
N ARG A 202 -4.01 31.41 25.76
CA ARG A 202 -5.28 30.84 26.24
C ARG A 202 -6.26 31.96 26.56
N THR A 203 -7.46 31.87 25.99
CA THR A 203 -8.72 32.28 26.60
C THR A 203 -9.65 31.10 26.47
#